data_AF-A0A7T5RL29-F1
#
_entry.id   AF-A0A7T5RL29-F1
#
_cell.length_a   1.000
_cell.length_b   1.000
_cell.length_c   1.000
_cell.angle_alpha   90.00
_cell.angle_beta   90.00
_cell.angle_gamma   90.00
#
_symmetry.space_group_name_H-M   'P 1'
#
loop_
_entity.id
_entity.type
_entity.pdbx_description
1 polymer ?
#
loop_
_entity_poly.entity_id
_entity_poly.type
_entity_poly.pdbx_seq_one_letter_code
_entity_poly.pdbx_strand_id
1 'polypeptide(L)'
;MTKQTTLLIIVFIIIVAATGYLWFGLSGPAVENAGGEEFSVRLAELRRLKNLQLDTSVLEDQFFRSLELPQETPLPEVKIGRINPFAPF
;
A
#
# COMPACT_ATOMS: atom_id res chain seq x y z
N MET A 1 57.79 5.11 0.52
CA MET A 1 56.70 4.41 1.24
C MET A 1 57.22 3.05 1.66
N THR A 2 57.26 2.74 2.95
CA THR A 2 57.77 1.46 3.44
C THR A 2 56.69 0.39 3.27
N LYS A 3 57.06 -0.88 3.02
CA LYS A 3 56.09 -1.98 2.85
C LYS A 3 55.09 -2.08 4.02
N GLN A 4 55.55 -1.70 5.21
CA GLN A 4 54.73 -1.61 6.42
C GLN A 4 53.67 -0.51 6.35
N THR A 5 53.99 0.67 5.81
CA THR A 5 53.00 1.75 5.63
C THR A 5 51.94 1.35 4.60
N THR A 6 52.34 0.67 3.52
CA THR A 6 51.40 0.16 2.52
C THR A 6 50.43 -0.87 3.11
N LEU A 7 50.93 -1.81 3.94
CA LEU A 7 50.09 -2.81 4.60
C LEU A 7 49.08 -2.17 5.57
N LEU A 8 49.52 -1.17 6.34
CA LEU A 8 48.67 -0.44 7.28
C LEU A 8 47.53 0.31 6.56
N ILE A 9 47.83 0.92 5.40
CA ILE A 9 46.83 1.59 4.56
C ILE A 9 45.80 0.60 4.02
N ILE A 10 46.24 -0.57 3.55
CA ILE A 10 45.32 -1.61 3.03
C ILE A 10 44.37 -2.08 4.13
N VAL A 11 44.89 -2.37 5.33
CA VAL A 11 44.07 -2.77 6.48
C VAL A 11 43.08 -1.68 6.87
N PHE A 12 43.51 -0.42 6.87
CA PHE A 12 42.64 0.72 7.15
C PHE A 12 41.47 0.84 6.16
N ILE A 13 41.74 0.68 4.86
CA ILE A 13 40.71 0.70 3.81
C ILE A 13 39.69 -0.43 4.02
N ILE A 14 40.14 -1.64 4.36
CA ILE A 14 39.26 -2.78 4.61
C ILE A 14 38.35 -2.51 5.81
N ILE A 15 38.87 -1.93 6.89
CA ILE A 15 38.08 -1.59 8.09
C ILE A 15 37.04 -0.52 7.74
N VAL A 16 37.40 0.52 7.01
CA VAL A 16 36.47 1.58 6.58
C VAL A 16 35.40 1.02 5.66
N ALA A 17 35.76 0.16 4.70
CA ALA A 17 34.80 -0.48 3.80
C ALA A 17 33.83 -1.42 4.53
N ALA A 18 34.32 -2.22 5.48
CA ALA A 18 33.50 -3.11 6.30
C ALA A 18 32.55 -2.31 7.21
N THR A 19 33.04 -1.24 7.83
CA THR A 19 32.24 -0.35 8.68
C THR A 19 31.17 0.37 7.86
N GLY A 20 31.54 0.88 6.68
CA GLY A 20 30.61 1.52 5.76
C GLY A 20 29.54 0.55 5.24
N TYR A 21 29.92 -0.70 4.94
CA TYR A 21 28.98 -1.74 4.54
C TYR A 21 28.01 -2.13 5.66
N LEU A 22 28.50 -2.32 6.88
CA LEU A 22 27.67 -2.61 8.05
C LEU A 22 26.75 -1.43 8.38
N TRP A 23 27.25 -0.20 8.30
CA TRP A 23 26.46 0.99 8.53
C TRP A 23 25.40 1.15 7.44
N PHE A 24 25.72 1.03 6.15
CA PHE A 24 24.74 1.11 5.08
C PHE A 24 23.75 -0.08 5.09
N GLY A 25 24.17 -1.25 5.59
CA GLY A 25 23.28 -2.39 5.82
C GLY A 25 22.30 -2.16 6.98
N LEU A 26 22.73 -1.49 8.05
CA LEU A 26 21.87 -1.11 9.19
C LEU A 26 21.05 0.16 8.94
N SER A 27 21.52 1.05 8.07
CA SER A 27 20.90 2.33 7.70
C SER A 27 20.43 2.35 6.25
N GLY A 28 20.21 1.16 5.67
CA GLY A 28 19.30 1.00 4.54
C GLY A 28 17.97 1.66 4.93
N PRO A 29 17.18 2.15 3.94
CA PRO A 29 16.00 2.94 4.22
C PRO A 29 15.24 2.23 5.32
N ALA A 30 14.92 2.97 6.39
CA ALA A 30 13.84 2.59 7.27
C ALA A 30 12.58 2.58 6.39
N VAL A 31 12.46 1.57 5.53
CA VAL A 31 11.20 1.15 4.98
C VAL A 31 10.47 0.74 6.23
N GLU A 32 9.59 1.62 6.64
CA GLU A 32 8.63 1.46 7.70
C GLU A 32 8.22 -0.01 7.78
N ASN A 33 8.86 -0.76 8.67
CA ASN A 33 8.37 -2.07 9.09
C ASN A 33 7.02 -1.92 9.82
N ALA A 34 6.55 -0.69 10.03
CA ALA A 34 5.19 -0.36 10.41
C ALA A 34 4.16 -0.54 9.27
N GLY A 35 4.58 -0.52 8.00
CA GLY A 35 3.70 -0.70 6.84
C GLY A 35 3.78 -2.08 6.18
N GLY A 36 4.94 -2.73 6.22
CA GLY A 36 5.18 -4.01 5.52
C GLY A 36 4.36 -5.20 6.06
N GLU A 37 4.22 -5.30 7.38
CA GLU A 37 3.38 -6.35 7.98
C GLU A 37 1.91 -6.12 7.66
N GLU A 38 1.41 -4.89 7.80
CA GLU A 38 0.02 -4.56 7.48
C GLU A 38 -0.29 -4.78 5.99
N PHE A 39 0.64 -4.44 5.10
CA PHE A 39 0.50 -4.68 3.66
C PHE A 39 0.49 -6.17 3.32
N SER A 40 1.32 -6.98 4.00
CA SER A 40 1.37 -8.43 3.82
C SER A 40 0.10 -9.13 4.32
N VAL A 41 -0.46 -8.67 5.44
CA VAL A 41 -1.74 -9.15 5.99
C VAL A 41 -2.89 -8.78 5.06
N ARG A 42 -2.96 -7.53 4.58
CA ARG A 42 -3.98 -7.10 3.60
C ARG A 42 -3.86 -7.85 2.28
N LEU A 43 -2.64 -8.15 1.80
CA LEU A 43 -2.42 -8.96 0.61
C LEU A 43 -2.86 -10.42 0.78
N ALA A 44 -2.65 -11.00 1.97
CA ALA A 44 -3.13 -12.34 2.29
C ALA A 44 -4.67 -12.39 2.34
N GLU A 45 -5.29 -11.35 2.92
CA GLU A 45 -6.75 -11.21 2.96
C GLU A 45 -7.35 -11.01 1.56
N LEU A 46 -6.76 -10.13 0.73
CA LEU A 46 -7.15 -9.95 -0.67
C LEU A 46 -7.01 -11.24 -1.49
N ARG A 47 -5.96 -12.04 -1.24
CA ARG A 47 -5.78 -13.35 -1.89
C ARG A 47 -6.86 -14.35 -1.43
N ARG A 48 -7.28 -14.29 -0.17
CA ARG A 48 -8.41 -15.07 0.36
C ARG A 48 -9.73 -14.64 -0.27
N LEU A 49 -9.99 -13.35 -0.41
CA LEU A 49 -11.18 -12.83 -1.10
C LEU A 49 -11.19 -13.18 -2.60
N LYS A 50 -10.04 -13.13 -3.28
CA LYS A 50 -9.91 -13.55 -4.69
C LYS A 50 -10.24 -15.04 -4.88
N ASN A 51 -9.89 -15.87 -3.90
CA ASN A 51 -10.19 -17.31 -3.92
C ASN A 51 -11.60 -17.64 -3.42
N LEU A 52 -12.32 -16.65 -2.89
CA LEU A 52 -13.73 -16.74 -2.59
C LEU A 52 -14.47 -16.68 -3.92
N GLN A 53 -14.58 -17.83 -4.59
CA GLN A 53 -15.55 -18.01 -5.65
C GLN A 53 -16.92 -17.88 -4.99
N LEU A 54 -17.52 -16.70 -5.13
CA LEU A 54 -18.89 -16.48 -4.70
C LEU A 54 -19.75 -17.40 -5.53
N ASP A 55 -20.31 -18.41 -4.87
CA ASP A 55 -21.24 -19.32 -5.49
C ASP A 55 -22.55 -18.58 -5.77
N THR A 56 -22.70 -18.11 -7.01
CA THR A 56 -23.87 -17.38 -7.47
C THR A 56 -25.01 -18.32 -7.87
N SER A 57 -24.85 -19.63 -7.74
CA SER A 57 -25.93 -20.59 -8.03
C SER A 57 -27.17 -20.32 -7.19
N VAL A 58 -26.99 -19.82 -5.96
CA VAL A 58 -28.09 -19.39 -5.09
C VAL A 58 -28.92 -18.28 -5.72
N LEU A 59 -28.32 -17.37 -6.50
CA LEU A 59 -29.01 -16.28 -7.18
C LEU A 59 -29.81 -16.76 -8.41
N GLU A 60 -29.60 -17.99 -8.86
CA GLU A 60 -30.35 -18.56 -9.99
C GLU A 60 -31.73 -19.09 -9.59
N ASP A 61 -31.99 -19.22 -8.28
CA ASP A 61 -33.27 -19.66 -7.73
C ASP A 61 -34.41 -18.72 -8.19
N GLN A 62 -35.57 -19.32 -8.47
CA GLN A 62 -36.78 -18.64 -8.88
C GLN A 62 -37.19 -17.55 -7.87
N PHE A 63 -36.92 -17.76 -6.58
CA PHE A 63 -37.14 -16.77 -5.54
C PHE A 63 -36.44 -15.44 -5.84
N PHE A 64 -35.13 -15.47 -6.15
CA PHE A 64 -34.36 -14.25 -6.42
C PHE A 64 -34.68 -13.64 -7.79
N ARG A 65 -35.05 -14.45 -8.78
CA ARG A 65 -35.51 -13.96 -10.10
C ARG A 65 -36.86 -13.26 -10.04
N SER A 66 -37.67 -13.54 -9.03
CA SER A 66 -38.97 -12.90 -8.81
C SER A 66 -38.88 -11.58 -8.03
N LEU A 67 -37.70 -11.20 -7.54
CA LEU A 67 -37.50 -9.95 -6.84
C LEU A 67 -37.56 -8.79 -7.84
N GLU A 68 -38.53 -7.90 -7.61
CA GLU A 68 -38.67 -6.67 -8.36
C GLU A 68 -37.54 -5.71 -7.97
N LEU A 69 -36.92 -5.06 -8.97
CA LEU A 69 -35.90 -4.05 -8.70
C LEU A 69 -36.51 -2.93 -7.85
N PRO A 70 -35.80 -2.44 -6.82
CA PRO A 70 -36.26 -1.26 -6.09
C PRO A 70 -36.47 -0.13 -7.09
N GLN A 71 -37.64 0.52 -7.02
CA GLN A 71 -37.86 1.70 -7.85
C GLN A 71 -36.81 2.75 -7.46
N GLU A 72 -36.05 3.23 -8.45
CA GLU A 72 -35.15 4.35 -8.24
C GLU A 72 -36.00 5.57 -7.86
N THR A 73 -35.97 5.93 -6.58
CA THR A 73 -36.53 7.22 -6.16
C THR A 73 -35.74 8.31 -6.87
N PRO A 74 -36.39 9.22 -7.60
CA PRO A 74 -35.70 10.33 -8.22
C PRO A 74 -34.97 11.09 -7.11
N LEU A 75 -33.67 11.33 -7.31
CA LEU A 75 -32.89 12.14 -6.40
C LEU A 75 -33.61 13.50 -6.25
N PRO A 76 -33.74 14.02 -5.02
CA PRO A 76 -34.32 15.33 -4.84
C PRO A 76 -33.53 16.34 -5.68
N GLU A 77 -34.24 17.16 -6.44
CA GLU A 77 -33.63 18.22 -7.23
C GLU A 77 -32.81 19.11 -6.27
N VAL A 78 -31.49 19.07 -6.42
CA VAL A 78 -30.59 19.88 -5.61
C VAL A 78 -30.84 21.32 -6.01
N LYS A 79 -31.62 22.04 -5.20
CA LYS A 79 -31.74 23.48 -5.31
C LYS A 79 -30.34 24.05 -5.05
N ILE A 80 -29.68 24.51 -6.12
CA ILE A 80 -28.43 25.25 -6.01
C ILE A 80 -28.68 26.37 -5.01
N GLY A 81 -27.93 26.34 -3.90
CA GLY A 81 -28.07 27.32 -2.83
C GLY A 81 -27.74 28.72 -3.31
N ARG A 82 -27.75 29.69 -2.38
CA ARG A 82 -27.29 31.04 -2.69
C ARG A 82 -25.86 31.00 -3.25
N ILE A 83 -25.66 31.66 -4.38
CA ILE A 83 -24.34 31.94 -4.95
C ILE A 83 -23.51 32.65 -3.87
N ASN A 84 -22.25 32.21 -3.70
CA ASN A 84 -21.35 32.78 -2.71
C ASN A 84 -21.10 34.26 -3.01
N PRO A 85 -21.51 35.21 -2.13
CA PRO A 85 -21.33 36.63 -2.36
C PRO A 85 -19.86 37.10 -2.25
N PHE A 86 -18.95 36.21 -1.82
CA PHE A 86 -17.52 36.47 -1.71
C PHE A 86 -16.69 35.75 -2.79
N ALA A 87 -17.31 35.19 -3.83
CA ALA A 87 -16.58 34.60 -4.94
C ALA A 87 -15.83 35.70 -5.71
N PRO A 88 -14.50 35.58 -5.91
CA PRO A 88 -13.77 36.51 -6.77
C PRO A 88 -14.24 36.36 -8.22
N PHE A 89 -14.42 37.49 -8.91
CA PHE A 89 -14.80 37.57 -10.32
C PHE A 89 -13.61 37.35 -11.26
#